data_AF-A0A968I7R1-F1
#
_entry.id   AF-A0A968I7R1-F1
#
_cell.length_a   1.000
_cell.length_b   1.000
_cell.length_c   1.000
_cell.angle_alpha   90.00
_cell.angle_beta   90.00
_cell.angle_gamma   90.00
#
_symmetry.space_group_name_H-M   'P 1'
#
loop_
_entity.id
_entity.type
_entity.pdbx_description
1 polymer ?
#
loop_
_entity_poly.entity_id
_entity_poly.type
_entity_poly.pdbx_seq_one_letter_code
_entity_poly.pdbx_strand_id
1 'polypeptide(L)'
;FKIFAFDASSTKRRTDYTPVLRFERLSLQPLKSASARVTKVGGLPNWRISNDFPKSYMGGEFAFLMQIWSGLDFEFEKLEDAPPQAQYPWAGDPYRLDGRYSLFSGLPLYFFGTVDLESPRVYVLNQK
;
A
#
# COMPACT_ATOMS: atom_id res chain seq x y z
N PHE A 1 -2.44 -8.31 6.89
CA PHE A 1 -2.34 -8.66 5.46
C PHE A 1 -1.05 -9.45 5.23
N LYS A 2 -0.98 -10.28 4.18
CA LYS A 2 0.25 -10.94 3.71
C LYS A 2 0.45 -10.51 2.26
N ILE A 3 1.57 -9.86 1.95
CA ILE A 3 1.94 -9.56 0.57
C ILE A 3 2.70 -10.77 0.05
N PHE A 4 2.19 -11.39 -1.00
CA PHE A 4 2.86 -12.49 -1.68
C PHE A 4 3.44 -11.92 -2.98
N ALA A 5 4.76 -11.88 -3.05
CA ALA A 5 5.47 -11.62 -4.30
C ALA A 5 5.91 -12.97 -4.87
N PHE A 6 5.52 -13.25 -6.10
CA PHE A 6 5.90 -14.47 -6.81
C PHE A 6 6.16 -14.15 -8.27
N ASP A 7 7.00 -14.98 -8.89
CA ASP A 7 7.23 -14.89 -10.33
C ASP A 7 5.93 -15.19 -11.07
N ALA A 8 5.50 -14.27 -11.93
CA ALA A 8 4.27 -14.43 -12.72
C ALA A 8 4.31 -15.74 -13.54
N SER A 9 5.48 -16.17 -14.01
CA SER A 9 5.68 -17.42 -14.75
C SER A 9 5.45 -18.67 -13.90
N SER A 10 5.61 -18.58 -12.59
CA SER A 10 5.37 -19.68 -11.64
C SER A 10 3.90 -19.81 -11.21
N THR A 11 3.00 -18.98 -11.76
CA THR A 11 1.59 -18.98 -11.38
C THR A 11 0.67 -19.36 -12.52
N LYS A 12 -0.41 -20.09 -12.19
CA LYS A 12 -1.47 -20.39 -13.16
C LYS A 12 -2.50 -19.28 -13.14
N ARG A 13 -2.57 -18.50 -14.22
CA ARG A 13 -3.58 -17.46 -14.38
C ARG A 13 -4.97 -18.11 -14.38
N ARG A 14 -5.84 -17.68 -13.47
CA ARG A 14 -7.27 -18.02 -13.50
C ARG A 14 -7.90 -17.38 -14.74
N THR A 15 -8.55 -18.18 -15.57
CA THR A 15 -9.25 -17.72 -16.79
C THR A 15 -10.74 -17.52 -16.56
N ASP A 16 -11.24 -17.98 -15.41
CA ASP A 16 -12.63 -17.89 -14.97
C ASP A 16 -12.88 -16.66 -14.06
N TYR A 17 -11.91 -15.75 -13.98
CA TYR A 17 -12.03 -14.50 -13.24
C TYR A 17 -11.88 -13.33 -14.19
N THR A 18 -12.93 -12.52 -14.31
CA THR A 18 -12.90 -11.24 -15.03
C THR A 18 -12.43 -10.17 -14.06
N PRO A 19 -11.19 -9.66 -14.18
CA PRO A 19 -10.72 -8.58 -13.32
C PRO A 19 -11.53 -7.32 -13.63
N VAL A 20 -12.20 -6.79 -12.62
CA VAL A 20 -12.78 -5.45 -12.68
C VAL A 20 -11.66 -4.47 -12.42
N LEU A 21 -11.17 -3.83 -13.49
CA LEU A 21 -10.06 -2.88 -13.43
C LEU A 21 -10.60 -1.46 -13.56
N ARG A 22 -10.30 -0.62 -12.57
CA ARG A 22 -10.47 0.83 -12.66
C ARG A 22 -9.09 1.46 -12.51
N PHE A 23 -8.75 2.36 -13.44
CA PHE A 23 -7.52 3.13 -13.38
C PHE A 23 -7.83 4.51 -12.83
N GLU A 24 -7.08 4.93 -11.80
CA GLU A 24 -7.14 6.26 -11.23
C GLU A 24 -5.74 6.87 -11.23
N ARG A 25 -5.62 8.09 -11.74
CA ARG A 25 -4.34 8.79 -11.76
C ARG A 25 -4.10 9.48 -10.42
N LEU A 26 -2.93 9.25 -9.82
CA LEU A 26 -2.54 9.97 -8.61
C LEU A 26 -2.26 11.44 -8.94
N SER A 27 -2.93 12.34 -8.20
CA SER A 27 -2.61 13.77 -8.19
C SER A 27 -1.78 14.08 -6.94
N LEU A 28 -0.58 14.62 -7.13
CA LEU A 28 0.36 14.89 -6.05
C LEU A 28 0.44 16.39 -5.78
N GLN A 29 0.48 16.75 -4.51
CA GLN A 29 0.68 18.14 -4.07
C GLN A 29 1.87 18.22 -3.10
N PRO A 30 2.66 19.30 -3.15
CA PRO A 30 3.72 19.52 -2.17
C PRO A 30 3.16 19.60 -0.75
N LEU A 31 3.80 18.89 0.19
CA LEU A 31 3.41 18.91 1.59
C LEU A 31 4.14 20.03 2.33
N LYS A 32 3.41 20.94 2.97
CA LYS A 32 3.99 22.06 3.74
C LYS A 32 4.46 21.68 5.15
N SER A 33 4.00 20.54 5.68
CA SER A 33 4.29 20.08 7.05
C SER A 33 4.60 18.59 7.06
N ALA A 34 5.60 18.16 7.83
CA ALA A 34 6.01 16.77 7.94
C ALA A 34 5.03 15.87 8.72
N SER A 35 4.08 16.42 9.49
CA SER A 35 3.29 15.66 10.46
C SER A 35 1.94 15.12 9.96
N ALA A 36 1.59 15.31 8.69
CA ALA A 36 0.28 14.89 8.20
C ALA A 36 0.19 13.37 8.01
N ARG A 37 -0.91 12.76 8.48
CA ARG A 37 -1.30 11.37 8.21
C ARG A 37 -1.79 11.24 6.76
N VAL A 38 -0.84 11.24 5.82
CA VAL A 38 -1.14 11.24 4.38
C VAL A 38 -0.22 10.29 3.62
N THR A 39 -0.69 9.85 2.46
CA THR A 39 0.12 9.18 1.45
C THR A 39 1.18 10.13 0.91
N LYS A 40 2.42 9.63 0.78
CA LYS A 40 3.59 10.40 0.33
C LYS A 40 4.35 9.61 -0.72
N VAL A 41 4.90 10.32 -1.71
CA VAL A 41 5.85 9.77 -2.68
C VAL A 41 7.19 10.48 -2.46
N GLY A 42 8.26 9.70 -2.26
CA GLY A 42 9.61 10.17 -1.99
C GLY A 42 9.79 10.88 -0.63
N GLY A 43 11.01 11.38 -0.40
CA GLY A 43 11.39 12.05 0.84
C GLY A 43 11.62 11.07 1.99
N LEU A 44 11.07 11.38 3.17
CA LEU A 44 11.16 10.53 4.35
C LEU A 44 9.78 9.97 4.74
N PRO A 45 9.68 8.70 5.17
CA PRO A 45 8.44 8.15 5.70
C PRO A 45 8.03 8.83 7.01
N ASN A 46 6.72 8.91 7.23
CA ASN A 46 6.12 9.25 8.51
C ASN A 46 5.94 7.95 9.31
N TRP A 47 6.94 7.62 10.14
CA TRP A 47 6.93 6.44 11.00
C TRP A 47 5.86 6.53 12.08
N ARG A 48 5.15 5.43 12.39
CA ARG A 48 4.18 5.41 13.49
C ARG A 48 4.82 5.14 14.85
N ILE A 49 5.85 4.31 14.89
CA ILE A 49 6.48 3.84 16.14
C ILE A 49 7.99 4.11 16.10
N SER A 50 8.72 3.29 15.34
CA SER A 50 10.18 3.36 15.20
C SER A 50 10.60 3.53 13.75
N ASN A 51 11.85 3.92 13.54
CA ASN A 51 12.44 3.87 12.21
C ASN A 51 12.76 2.41 11.86
N ASP A 52 11.91 1.81 11.04
CA ASP A 52 12.10 0.45 10.53
C ASP A 52 12.66 0.46 9.10
N PHE A 53 13.41 1.51 8.75
CA PHE A 53 14.07 1.62 7.46
C PHE A 53 15.01 0.43 7.24
N PRO A 54 14.83 -0.35 6.17
CA PRO A 54 15.80 -1.37 5.81
C PRO A 54 17.08 -0.67 5.36
N LYS A 55 18.13 -0.70 6.18
CA LYS A 55 19.43 -0.10 5.85
C LYS A 55 20.06 -0.71 4.59
N SER A 56 19.81 -2.01 4.37
CA SER A 56 20.18 -2.73 3.15
C SER A 56 19.35 -4.01 3.05
N TYR A 57 19.19 -4.53 1.83
CA TYR A 57 18.60 -5.85 1.58
C TYR A 57 19.36 -6.55 0.46
N MET A 58 19.84 -7.77 0.74
CA MET A 58 20.70 -8.56 -0.17
C MET A 58 21.92 -7.79 -0.73
N GLY A 59 22.51 -6.90 0.07
CA GLY A 59 23.70 -6.14 -0.30
C GLY A 59 23.46 -4.86 -1.11
N GLY A 60 22.20 -4.56 -1.48
CA GLY A 60 21.85 -3.31 -2.16
C GLY A 60 21.38 -2.22 -1.18
N GLU A 61 21.68 -0.96 -1.50
CA GLU A 61 21.11 0.20 -0.83
C GLU A 61 19.67 0.43 -1.28
N PHE A 62 18.82 0.78 -0.32
CA PHE A 62 17.41 1.08 -0.56
C PHE A 62 17.13 2.56 -0.32
N ALA A 63 16.18 3.11 -1.06
CA ALA A 63 15.63 4.44 -0.86
C ALA A 63 14.13 4.35 -0.59
N PHE A 64 13.60 5.29 0.19
CA PHE A 64 12.16 5.40 0.39
C PHE A 64 11.48 5.86 -0.90
N LEU A 65 10.49 5.09 -1.34
CA LEU A 65 9.73 5.38 -2.56
C LEU A 65 8.39 6.02 -2.25
N MET A 66 7.63 5.42 -1.34
CA MET A 66 6.24 5.80 -1.10
C MET A 66 5.77 5.29 0.25
N GLN A 67 4.87 6.04 0.87
CA GLN A 67 4.07 5.59 2.00
C GLN A 67 2.61 5.72 1.61
N ILE A 68 1.82 4.67 1.86
CA ILE A 68 0.37 4.71 1.73
C ILE A 68 -0.22 4.77 3.12
N TRP A 69 -0.97 5.83 3.41
CA TRP A 69 -1.73 5.89 4.66
C TRP A 69 -3.05 5.13 4.49
N SER A 70 -3.19 4.05 5.24
CA SER A 70 -4.36 3.19 5.22
C SER A 70 -5.64 3.94 5.55
N GLY A 71 -6.71 3.70 4.79
CA GLY A 71 -8.07 4.12 5.14
C GLY A 71 -8.38 5.60 4.98
N LEU A 72 -7.51 6.41 4.37
CA LEU A 72 -7.79 7.84 4.14
C LEU A 72 -7.75 8.23 2.65
N ASP A 73 -6.78 7.72 1.89
CA ASP A 73 -6.50 8.25 0.54
C ASP A 73 -6.95 7.33 -0.60
N PHE A 74 -7.35 6.10 -0.30
CA PHE A 74 -7.65 5.07 -1.31
C PHE A 74 -8.98 4.37 -1.04
N GLU A 75 -10.06 5.15 -1.14
CA GLU A 75 -11.42 4.64 -1.19
C GLU A 75 -11.91 4.55 -2.64
N PHE A 76 -12.63 3.48 -2.95
CA PHE A 76 -13.21 3.24 -4.26
C PHE A 76 -14.70 2.99 -4.11
N GLU A 77 -15.48 3.56 -5.01
CA GLU A 77 -16.89 3.22 -5.11
C GLU A 77 -17.05 1.74 -5.40
N LYS A 78 -17.96 1.12 -4.65
CA LYS A 78 -18.36 -0.25 -4.89
C LYS A 78 -19.35 -0.26 -6.07
N LEU A 79 -19.13 -1.14 -7.05
CA LEU A 79 -20.16 -1.43 -8.06
C LEU A 79 -21.37 -2.08 -7.39
N GLU A 80 -22.56 -1.83 -7.92
CA GLU A 80 -23.84 -2.28 -7.34
C GLU A 80 -23.82 -3.78 -6.98
N ASP A 81 -23.30 -4.62 -7.88
CA ASP A 81 -23.27 -6.08 -7.73
C ASP A 81 -21.98 -6.62 -7.08
N ALA A 82 -21.04 -5.77 -6.70
CA ALA A 82 -19.78 -6.26 -6.15
C ALA A 82 -20.01 -6.90 -4.75
N PRO A 83 -19.24 -7.91 -4.33
CA PRO A 83 -19.36 -8.48 -2.98
C PRO A 83 -18.91 -7.47 -1.91
N PRO A 84 -19.33 -7.57 -0.63
CA PRO A 84 -18.76 -6.73 0.42
C PRO A 84 -17.26 -7.02 0.61
N GLN A 85 -16.47 -5.99 0.96
CA GLN A 85 -15.06 -6.19 1.30
C GLN A 85 -14.95 -6.98 2.62
N ALA A 86 -14.08 -8.00 2.66
CA ALA A 86 -13.79 -8.73 3.90
C ALA A 86 -13.08 -7.79 4.90
N GLN A 87 -13.63 -7.69 6.10
CA GLN A 87 -13.10 -6.82 7.15
C GLN A 87 -12.49 -7.64 8.27
N TYR A 88 -11.29 -7.24 8.72
CA TYR A 88 -10.71 -7.71 9.96
C TYR A 88 -10.89 -6.60 11.01
N PRO A 89 -11.56 -6.86 12.15
CA PRO A 89 -11.70 -5.85 13.19
C PRO A 89 -10.31 -5.53 13.75
N TRP A 90 -9.80 -4.34 13.46
CA TRP A 90 -8.62 -3.84 14.14
C TRP A 90 -9.07 -2.98 15.31
N ALA A 91 -8.85 -3.48 16.53
CA ALA A 91 -8.93 -2.73 17.77
C ALA A 91 -10.18 -1.85 17.95
N GLY A 92 -11.35 -2.50 18.01
CA GLY A 92 -12.50 -1.99 18.76
C GLY A 92 -13.29 -0.82 18.17
N ASP A 93 -12.91 -0.29 17.00
CA ASP A 93 -13.64 0.79 16.35
C ASP A 93 -14.64 0.23 15.32
N PRO A 94 -15.96 0.33 15.54
CA PRO A 94 -16.95 -0.10 14.57
C PRO A 94 -17.09 1.00 13.51
N TYR A 95 -16.43 0.86 12.35
CA TYR A 95 -16.57 1.85 11.28
C TYR A 95 -17.13 1.33 9.96
N ARG A 96 -18.27 1.99 9.65
CA ARG A 96 -19.05 2.29 8.45
C ARG A 96 -19.06 1.33 7.24
N LEU A 97 -20.30 0.95 6.91
CA LEU A 97 -20.77 0.19 5.74
C LEU A 97 -21.14 1.15 4.57
N ASP A 98 -20.35 2.16 4.30
CA ASP A 98 -20.71 3.25 3.37
C ASP A 98 -20.52 2.91 1.88
N GLY A 99 -20.67 1.62 1.51
CA GLY A 99 -20.75 1.21 0.11
C GLY A 99 -19.47 1.49 -0.68
N ARG A 100 -18.32 1.56 -0.02
CA ARG A 100 -17.01 1.76 -0.63
C ARG A 100 -16.05 0.65 -0.26
N TYR A 101 -15.05 0.43 -1.10
CA TYR A 101 -13.88 -0.39 -0.79
C TYR A 101 -12.74 0.50 -0.35
N SER A 102 -11.98 0.07 0.65
CA SER A 102 -10.76 0.75 1.08
C SER A 102 -9.55 -0.12 0.78
N LEU A 103 -8.56 0.41 0.06
CA LEU A 103 -7.28 -0.29 -0.09
C LEU A 103 -6.47 -0.20 1.20
N PHE A 104 -5.85 -1.33 1.55
CA PHE A 104 -4.95 -1.43 2.70
C PHE A 104 -5.59 -1.01 4.02
N SER A 105 -6.81 -1.48 4.31
CA SER A 105 -7.49 -1.26 5.59
C SER A 105 -6.57 -1.66 6.76
N GLY A 106 -6.12 -0.69 7.58
CA GLY A 106 -5.34 -0.96 8.78
C GLY A 106 -4.11 -0.09 9.03
N LEU A 107 -2.91 -0.61 8.75
CA LEU A 107 -1.63 0.07 9.00
C LEU A 107 -1.11 0.73 7.73
N PRO A 108 -0.36 1.84 7.87
CA PRO A 108 0.38 2.39 6.75
C PRO A 108 1.32 1.36 6.13
N LEU A 109 1.43 1.44 4.81
CA LEU A 109 2.42 0.68 4.05
C LEU A 109 3.58 1.58 3.70
N TYR A 110 4.78 1.03 3.76
CA TYR A 110 6.01 1.71 3.37
C TYR A 110 6.69 0.92 2.26
N PHE A 111 7.04 1.61 1.18
CA PHE A 111 7.68 1.05 0.01
C PHE A 111 9.11 1.58 -0.06
N PHE A 112 10.06 0.66 -0.16
CA PHE A 112 11.48 0.93 -0.32
C PHE A 112 11.97 0.27 -1.60
N GLY A 113 12.77 0.96 -2.40
CA GLY A 113 13.30 0.46 -3.66
C GLY A 113 14.81 0.44 -3.68
N THR A 114 15.41 -0.43 -4.48
CA THR A 114 16.85 -0.38 -4.75
C THR A 114 17.22 0.95 -5.42
N VAL A 115 18.36 1.52 -5.04
CA VAL A 115 18.95 2.67 -5.73
C VAL A 115 19.49 2.26 -7.10
N ASP A 116 20.02 1.04 -7.20
CA ASP A 116 20.40 0.43 -8.48
C ASP A 116 19.16 0.11 -9.32
N LEU A 117 19.12 0.69 -10.53
CA LEU A 117 18.03 0.58 -11.49
C LEU A 117 18.23 -0.57 -12.49
N GLU A 118 19.42 -1.16 -12.58
CA GLU A 118 19.70 -2.30 -13.47
C GLU A 118 19.07 -3.59 -12.93
N SER A 119 18.79 -3.65 -11.63
CA SER A 119 18.14 -4.79 -10.96
C SER A 119 17.13 -4.30 -9.93
N PRO A 120 16.01 -3.68 -10.38
CA PRO A 120 15.08 -2.99 -9.50
C PRO A 120 14.35 -3.97 -8.59
N ARG A 121 14.36 -3.71 -7.28
CA ARG A 121 13.58 -4.47 -6.30
C ARG A 121 12.80 -3.52 -5.41
N VAL A 122 11.63 -3.97 -4.96
CA VAL A 122 10.78 -3.23 -4.03
C VAL A 122 10.53 -4.08 -2.79
N TYR A 123 10.85 -3.51 -1.64
CA TYR A 123 10.52 -4.06 -0.33
C TYR A 123 9.33 -3.30 0.25
N VAL A 124 8.31 -4.05 0.69
CA VAL A 124 7.10 -3.48 1.28
C VAL A 124 7.01 -3.88 2.74
N LEU A 125 6.85 -2.89 3.61
CA LEU A 125 6.78 -3.05 5.06
C LEU A 125 5.42 -2.56 5.58
N ASN A 126 4.84 -3.29 6.55
CA ASN A 126 3.93 -2.72 7.55
C ASN A 126 4.54 -2.71 8.94
N GLN A 127 4.27 -1.64 9.69
CA GLN A 127 4.62 -1.56 11.11
C GLN A 127 3.43 -2.00 11.96
N LYS A 128 3.49 -3.21 12.53
CA LYS A 128 2.47 -3.73 13.46
C LYS A 128 2.47 -2.98 14.79
#